data_AF-A0A139MES6-F1
#
_entry.id   AF-A0A139MES6-F1
#
_cell.length_a   1.000
_cell.length_b   1.000
_cell.length_c   1.000
_cell.angle_alpha   90.00
_cell.angle_beta   90.00
_cell.angle_gamma   90.00
#
_symmetry.space_group_name_H-M   'P 1'
#
loop_
_entity.id
_entity.type
_entity.pdbx_description
1 polymer ?
#
loop_
_entity_poly.entity_id
_entity_poly.type
_entity_poly.pdbx_seq_one_letter_code
_entity_poly.pdbx_strand_id
1 'polypeptide(L)'
;MITFKTKTGYSVPIKEYDKIQNKNLTEIKENQLQIKDFGKLTAYYPEVIFKNISRTNEDGSIDLIIDPGAANELNTGFLPKRSYKALRIKKQMGLLGTEKWKYIETVQLFENEIVKDFYGSLPISDIEEILEMTIKKNIHYRDHAAAL
;
A
#
# COMPACT_ATOMS: atom_id res chain seq x y z
N MET A 1 10.33 -3.09 -3.94
CA MET A 1 9.31 -2.88 -5.00
C MET A 1 8.14 -3.78 -4.71
N ILE A 2 6.96 -3.21 -4.55
CA ILE A 2 5.77 -3.99 -4.23
C ILE A 2 5.20 -4.57 -5.52
N THR A 3 4.99 -5.88 -5.53
CA THR A 3 4.34 -6.56 -6.66
C THR A 3 3.04 -7.18 -6.18
N PHE A 4 1.96 -6.97 -6.91
CA PHE A 4 0.68 -7.62 -6.61
C PHE A 4 0.47 -8.82 -7.52
N LYS A 5 0.06 -9.95 -6.93
CA LYS A 5 -0.38 -11.10 -7.72
C LYS A 5 -1.77 -10.84 -8.27
N THR A 6 -1.95 -11.02 -9.57
CA THR A 6 -3.27 -10.95 -10.23
C THR A 6 -3.77 -12.36 -10.56
N LYS A 7 -4.99 -12.47 -11.09
CA LYS A 7 -5.53 -13.77 -11.54
C LYS A 7 -4.69 -14.38 -12.68
N THR A 8 -4.07 -13.55 -13.50
CA THR A 8 -3.40 -13.95 -14.75
C THR A 8 -1.89 -13.73 -14.74
N GLY A 9 -1.34 -13.08 -13.72
CA GLY A 9 0.08 -12.78 -13.61
C GLY A 9 0.41 -11.84 -12.46
N TYR A 10 1.07 -10.73 -12.77
CA TYR A 10 1.61 -9.79 -11.78
C TYR A 10 1.32 -8.35 -12.17
N SER A 11 1.19 -7.48 -11.17
CA SER A 11 1.07 -6.05 -11.34
C SER A 11 2.22 -5.35 -10.61
N VAL A 12 2.92 -4.47 -11.33
CA VAL A 12 4.07 -3.70 -10.83
C VAL A 12 3.78 -2.20 -10.92
N PRO A 13 4.49 -1.33 -10.18
CA PRO A 13 4.36 0.11 -10.35
C PRO A 13 4.57 0.54 -11.80
N ILE A 14 3.81 1.52 -12.28
CA ILE A 14 3.90 2.02 -13.67
C ILE A 14 5.33 2.39 -14.08
N LYS A 15 6.09 3.05 -13.18
CA LYS A 15 7.50 3.41 -13.43
C LYS A 15 8.40 2.21 -13.65
N GLU A 16 8.09 1.07 -13.03
CA GLU A 16 8.84 -0.16 -13.26
C GLU A 16 8.38 -0.85 -14.54
N TYR A 17 7.07 -0.89 -14.77
CA TYR A 17 6.53 -1.42 -16.02
C TYR A 17 7.17 -0.74 -17.24
N ASP A 18 7.33 0.58 -17.20
CA ASP A 18 7.97 1.35 -18.27
C ASP A 18 9.42 0.92 -18.51
N LYS A 19 10.20 0.66 -17.45
CA LYS A 19 11.57 0.15 -17.59
C LYS A 19 11.60 -1.24 -18.23
N ILE A 20 10.73 -2.14 -17.77
CA ILE A 20 10.66 -3.51 -18.28
C ILE A 20 10.19 -3.50 -19.74
N GLN A 21 9.20 -2.67 -20.08
CA GLN A 21 8.70 -2.52 -21.44
C GLN A 21 9.78 -1.95 -22.37
N ASN A 22 10.52 -0.92 -21.94
CA ASN A 22 11.62 -0.38 -22.72
C ASN A 22 12.70 -1.44 -22.98
N LYS A 23 13.08 -2.21 -21.94
CA LYS A 23 14.00 -3.34 -22.11
C LYS A 23 13.45 -4.38 -23.08
N ASN A 24 12.19 -4.76 -22.96
CA ASN A 24 11.54 -5.74 -23.83
C ASN A 24 11.54 -5.27 -25.29
N LEU A 25 11.23 -4.01 -25.55
CA LEU A 25 11.25 -3.44 -26.89
C LEU A 25 12.66 -3.40 -27.49
N THR A 26 13.68 -3.09 -26.68
CA THR A 26 15.08 -3.16 -27.11
C THR A 26 15.48 -4.58 -27.50
N GLU A 27 15.16 -5.58 -26.68
CA GLU A 27 15.47 -6.99 -26.96
C GLU A 27 14.75 -7.51 -28.21
N ILE A 28 13.50 -7.11 -28.43
CA ILE A 28 12.76 -7.45 -29.65
C ILE A 28 13.45 -6.84 -30.88
N LYS A 29 13.87 -5.57 -30.77
CA LYS A 29 14.49 -4.84 -31.86
C LYS A 29 15.88 -5.38 -32.22
N GLU A 30 16.70 -5.66 -31.21
CA GLU A 30 18.12 -6.01 -31.40
C GLU A 30 18.34 -7.51 -31.56
N ASN A 31 17.56 -8.33 -30.84
CA ASN A 31 17.80 -9.77 -30.72
C ASN A 31 16.62 -10.63 -31.21
N GLN A 32 15.49 -10.03 -31.59
CA GLN A 32 14.23 -10.75 -31.91
C GLN A 32 13.72 -11.62 -30.77
N LEU A 33 14.09 -11.27 -29.53
CA LEU A 33 13.70 -11.99 -28.33
C LEU A 33 12.69 -11.17 -27.52
N GLN A 34 11.61 -11.81 -27.09
CA GLN A 34 10.66 -11.22 -26.16
C GLN A 34 10.94 -11.72 -24.75
N ILE A 35 10.80 -10.83 -23.76
CA ILE A 35 10.80 -11.23 -22.35
C ILE A 35 9.66 -12.22 -22.11
N LYS A 36 10.02 -13.40 -21.58
CA LYS A 36 9.07 -14.45 -21.26
C LYS A 36 7.96 -13.92 -20.35
N ASP A 37 6.71 -14.30 -20.65
CA ASP A 37 5.51 -13.95 -19.88
C ASP A 37 5.24 -12.43 -19.77
N PHE A 38 5.85 -11.57 -20.61
CA PHE A 38 5.59 -10.13 -20.58
C PHE A 38 4.10 -9.77 -20.68
N GLY A 39 3.31 -10.52 -21.47
CA GLY A 39 1.86 -10.31 -21.59
C GLY A 39 1.05 -10.59 -20.30
N LYS A 40 1.66 -11.19 -19.28
CA LYS A 40 1.07 -11.39 -17.95
C LYS A 40 1.44 -10.29 -16.95
N LEU A 41 2.30 -9.36 -17.36
CA LEU A 41 2.68 -8.20 -16.57
C LEU A 41 1.70 -7.05 -16.82
N THR A 42 1.18 -6.48 -15.75
CA THR A 42 0.31 -5.30 -15.78
C THR A 42 0.93 -4.19 -14.94
N ALA A 43 0.45 -2.96 -15.11
CA ALA A 43 0.89 -1.80 -14.35
C ALA A 43 -0.21 -1.34 -13.38
N TYR A 44 0.19 -0.77 -12.25
CA TYR A 44 -0.67 0.02 -11.40
C TYR A 44 -0.02 1.39 -11.10
N TYR A 45 -0.87 2.38 -10.84
CA TYR A 45 -0.47 3.69 -10.35
C TYR A 45 -0.50 3.68 -8.82
N PRO A 46 0.64 3.79 -8.12
CA PRO A 46 0.70 3.79 -6.65
C PRO A 46 -0.28 4.81 -6.01
N GLU A 47 -0.40 5.98 -6.62
CA GLU A 47 -1.28 7.06 -6.17
C GLU A 47 -2.78 6.75 -6.29
N VAL A 48 -3.16 5.83 -7.17
CA VAL A 48 -4.56 5.43 -7.37
C VAL A 48 -4.92 4.24 -6.47
N ILE A 49 -3.98 3.31 -6.27
CA ILE A 49 -4.24 2.06 -5.55
C ILE A 49 -4.26 2.22 -4.02
N PHE A 50 -3.71 3.32 -3.51
CA PHE A 50 -3.62 3.63 -2.08
C PHE A 50 -4.49 4.85 -1.75
N LYS A 51 -5.49 4.69 -0.85
CA LYS A 51 -6.31 5.85 -0.40
C LYS A 51 -5.47 6.93 0.30
N ASN A 52 -4.35 6.54 0.91
CA ASN A 52 -3.36 7.42 1.50
C ASN A 52 -3.95 8.58 2.32
N ILE A 53 -4.85 8.25 3.24
CA ILE A 53 -5.41 9.21 4.18
C ILE A 53 -4.83 8.93 5.55
N SER A 54 -4.41 9.99 6.24
CA SER A 54 -3.76 9.86 7.54
C SER A 54 -4.20 10.92 8.54
N ARG A 55 -4.00 10.62 9.82
CA ARG A 55 -4.01 11.60 10.92
C ARG A 55 -2.75 11.45 11.76
N THR A 56 -2.26 12.55 12.31
CA THR A 56 -1.18 12.55 13.29
C THR A 56 -1.79 12.60 14.69
N ASN A 57 -1.42 11.66 15.55
CA ASN A 57 -1.86 11.58 16.93
C ASN A 57 -0.99 12.49 17.83
N GLU A 58 -1.47 12.81 19.03
CA GLU A 58 -0.77 13.68 20.00
C GLU A 58 0.62 13.16 20.39
N ASP A 59 0.79 11.84 20.41
CA ASP A 59 2.05 11.17 20.74
C ASP A 59 3.04 11.15 19.56
N GLY A 60 2.69 11.75 18.41
CA GLY A 60 3.48 11.77 17.19
C GLY A 60 3.45 10.47 16.39
N SER A 61 2.61 9.50 16.75
CA SER A 61 2.26 8.39 15.85
C SER A 61 1.29 8.87 14.76
N ILE A 62 1.16 8.09 13.70
CA ILE A 62 0.29 8.37 12.57
C ILE A 62 -0.63 7.17 12.39
N ASP A 63 -1.93 7.43 12.25
CA ASP A 63 -2.88 6.43 11.78
C ASP A 63 -3.04 6.61 10.27
N LEU A 64 -2.73 5.58 9.49
CA LEU A 64 -2.74 5.60 8.03
C LEU A 64 -3.72 4.57 7.48
N ILE A 65 -4.62 5.00 6.58
CA ILE A 65 -5.50 4.10 5.83
C ILE A 65 -4.98 4.00 4.39
N ILE A 66 -4.52 2.81 4.04
CA ILE A 66 -4.02 2.49 2.69
C ILE A 66 -5.07 1.71 1.90
N ASP A 67 -5.86 0.86 2.56
CA ASP A 67 -6.87 0.02 1.92
C ASP A 67 -8.19 0.77 1.71
N PRO A 68 -8.79 0.74 0.50
CA PRO A 68 -10.11 1.30 0.27
C PRO A 68 -11.27 0.54 0.94
N GLY A 69 -11.08 -0.73 1.29
CA GLY A 69 -12.12 -1.62 1.79
C GLY A 69 -12.62 -1.26 3.20
N ALA A 70 -13.94 -1.20 3.37
CA ALA A 70 -14.53 -1.18 4.70
C ALA A 70 -14.27 -2.53 5.38
N ALA A 71 -13.74 -2.50 6.59
CA ALA A 71 -13.33 -3.70 7.31
C ALA A 71 -14.54 -4.45 7.89
N ASN A 72 -15.57 -3.74 8.32
CA ASN A 72 -16.83 -4.31 8.80
C ASN A 72 -18.00 -3.35 8.54
N GLU A 73 -19.14 -3.89 8.14
CA GLU A 73 -20.45 -3.25 8.26
C GLU A 73 -21.14 -3.81 9.51
N LEU A 74 -21.07 -3.06 10.61
CA LEU A 74 -21.74 -3.48 11.85
C LEU A 74 -23.24 -3.21 11.72
N ASN A 75 -24.03 -4.27 11.75
CA ASN A 75 -25.48 -4.17 11.63
C ASN A 75 -26.06 -3.77 13.00
N THR A 76 -26.21 -2.47 13.23
CA THR A 76 -26.68 -1.92 14.50
C THR A 76 -28.21 -1.84 14.61
N GLY A 77 -28.95 -2.42 13.66
CA GLY A 77 -30.41 -2.45 13.63
C GLY A 77 -31.09 -1.18 13.13
N PHE A 78 -30.34 -0.09 12.93
CA PHE A 78 -30.88 1.18 12.41
C PHE A 78 -30.24 1.58 11.07
N LEU A 79 -28.91 1.57 10.97
CA LEU A 79 -28.14 1.71 9.72
C LEU A 79 -26.80 0.95 9.87
N PRO A 80 -26.30 0.29 8.80
CA PRO A 80 -24.97 -0.31 8.83
C PRO A 80 -23.91 0.76 9.14
N LYS A 81 -23.14 0.57 10.21
CA LYS A 81 -22.01 1.45 10.51
C LYS A 81 -20.76 0.89 9.83
N ARG A 82 -20.20 1.69 8.92
CA ARG A 82 -18.93 1.36 8.28
C ARG A 82 -17.77 1.67 9.21
N SER A 83 -16.86 0.71 9.29
CA SER A 83 -15.58 0.88 9.97
C SER A 83 -14.45 0.47 9.04
N TYR A 84 -13.29 1.08 9.24
CA TYR A 84 -12.08 0.87 8.45
C TYR A 84 -10.93 0.49 9.37
N LYS A 85 -9.91 -0.16 8.81
CA LYS A 85 -8.64 -0.42 9.49
C LYS A 85 -7.65 0.68 9.14
N ALA A 86 -7.01 1.25 10.15
CA ALA A 86 -5.83 2.10 9.97
C ALA A 86 -4.60 1.44 10.59
N LEU A 87 -3.46 1.59 9.93
CA LEU A 87 -2.15 1.23 10.47
C LEU A 87 -1.67 2.35 11.38
N ARG A 88 -1.48 2.06 12.66
CA ARG A 88 -0.79 2.98 13.58
C ARG A 88 0.71 2.74 13.48
N ILE A 89 1.42 3.78 13.05
CA ILE A 89 2.84 3.75 12.75
C ILE A 89 3.56 4.95 13.37
N LYS A 90 4.86 4.85 13.56
CA LYS A 90 5.67 5.98 14.05
C LYS A 90 7.07 5.91 13.46
N LYS A 91 7.67 7.05 13.12
CA LYS A 91 9.10 7.10 12.80
C LYS A 91 9.91 6.90 14.07
N GLN A 92 10.85 5.97 14.03
CA GLN A 92 11.79 5.74 15.11
C GLN A 92 13.21 5.77 14.57
N MET A 93 14.12 6.38 15.32
CA MET A 93 15.53 6.37 15.00
C MET A 93 16.08 4.94 15.09
N GLY A 94 16.65 4.46 13.99
CA GLY A 94 17.35 3.18 13.94
C GLY A 94 18.76 3.25 14.53
N LEU A 95 19.39 2.09 14.72
CA LEU A 95 20.73 1.96 15.31
C LEU A 95 21.83 2.73 14.54
N LEU A 96 21.63 2.99 13.26
CA LEU A 96 22.58 3.70 12.39
C LEU A 96 22.19 5.18 12.18
N GLY A 97 21.32 5.75 13.01
CA GLY A 97 20.86 7.14 12.87
C GLY A 97 19.93 7.38 11.67
N THR A 98 19.41 6.31 11.06
CA THR A 98 18.40 6.40 10.00
C THR A 98 17.01 6.27 10.60
N GLU A 99 16.12 7.23 10.33
CA GLU A 99 14.71 7.10 10.70
C GLU A 99 14.06 5.98 9.89
N LYS A 100 13.29 5.12 10.57
CA LYS A 100 12.52 4.06 9.93
C LYS A 100 11.10 4.03 10.48
N TRP A 101 10.16 3.69 9.60
CA TRP A 101 8.79 3.43 10.00
C TRP A 101 8.70 2.18 10.88
N LYS A 102 7.99 2.30 11.99
CA LYS A 102 7.68 1.19 12.90
C LYS A 102 6.18 1.05 13.06
N TYR A 103 5.69 -0.14 12.75
CA TYR A 103 4.35 -0.58 13.13
C TYR A 103 4.19 -0.66 14.65
N ILE A 104 3.06 -0.11 15.13
CA ILE A 104 2.62 -0.20 16.51
C ILE A 104 1.46 -1.18 16.59
N GLU A 105 0.36 -0.88 15.91
CA GLU A 105 -0.87 -1.68 15.94
C GLU A 105 -1.76 -1.39 14.72
N THR A 106 -2.82 -2.18 14.56
CA THR A 106 -3.91 -1.89 13.62
C THR A 106 -5.11 -1.45 14.43
N VAL A 107 -5.60 -0.24 14.15
CA VAL A 107 -6.77 0.32 14.83
C VAL A 107 -8.00 0.25 13.94
N GLN A 108 -9.16 -0.01 14.54
CA GLN A 108 -10.44 0.06 13.86
C GLN A 108 -11.05 1.43 14.12
N LEU A 109 -11.49 2.11 13.06
CA LEU A 109 -12.03 3.47 13.12
C LEU A 109 -13.38 3.53 12.42
N PHE A 110 -14.32 4.28 13.00
CA PHE A 110 -15.59 4.55 12.35
C PHE A 110 -15.47 5.64 11.30
N GLU A 111 -16.37 5.59 10.30
CA GLU A 111 -16.40 6.56 9.20
C GLU A 111 -16.45 8.01 9.68
N ASN A 112 -17.22 8.31 10.72
CA ASN A 112 -17.32 9.66 11.27
C ASN A 112 -16.01 10.16 11.90
N GLU A 113 -15.20 9.29 12.50
CA GLU A 113 -13.87 9.64 13.02
C GLU A 113 -12.91 9.97 11.88
N ILE A 114 -12.97 9.19 10.80
CA ILE A 114 -12.13 9.39 9.61
C ILE A 114 -12.45 10.74 8.97
N VAL A 115 -13.74 11.00 8.72
CA VAL A 115 -14.20 12.27 8.13
C VAL A 115 -13.80 13.47 9.00
N LYS A 116 -13.76 13.29 10.33
CA LYS A 116 -13.48 14.37 11.26
C LYS A 116 -11.98 14.64 11.44
N ASP A 117 -11.12 13.63 11.40
CA ASP A 117 -9.74 13.76 11.88
C ASP A 117 -8.67 13.39 10.82
N PHE A 118 -9.02 12.78 9.69
CA PHE A 118 -8.06 12.34 8.65
C PHE A 118 -7.96 13.32 7.49
N TYR A 119 -7.10 14.34 7.63
CA TYR A 119 -6.85 15.34 6.59
C TYR A 119 -5.44 15.27 5.98
N GLY A 120 -4.61 14.35 6.46
CA GLY A 120 -3.23 14.17 6.00
C GLY A 120 -3.10 13.15 4.88
N SER A 121 -1.94 13.18 4.25
CA SER A 121 -1.47 12.15 3.32
C SER A 121 0.03 12.00 3.48
N LEU A 122 0.57 10.81 3.26
CA LEU A 122 2.02 10.59 3.26
C LEU A 122 2.59 10.63 1.84
N PRO A 123 3.88 10.95 1.66
CA PRO A 123 4.57 10.71 0.40
C PRO A 123 4.43 9.25 -0.05
N ILE A 124 4.29 9.02 -1.36
CA ILE A 124 4.19 7.66 -1.91
C ILE A 124 5.37 6.78 -1.49
N SER A 125 6.58 7.36 -1.42
CA SER A 125 7.77 6.64 -0.93
C SER A 125 7.61 6.13 0.49
N ASP A 126 7.01 6.92 1.38
CA ASP A 126 6.73 6.49 2.75
C ASP A 126 5.70 5.35 2.75
N ILE A 127 4.66 5.43 1.91
CA ILE A 127 3.66 4.35 1.78
C ILE A 127 4.32 3.05 1.32
N GLU A 128 5.20 3.12 0.33
CA GLU A 128 5.94 1.97 -0.16
C GLU A 128 6.78 1.34 0.96
N GLU A 129 7.56 2.14 1.70
CA GLU A 129 8.34 1.66 2.85
C GLU A 129 7.47 1.02 3.93
N ILE A 130 6.32 1.64 4.25
CA ILE A 130 5.36 1.13 5.24
C ILE A 130 4.80 -0.21 4.77
N LEU A 131 4.38 -0.32 3.51
CA LEU A 131 3.86 -1.56 2.96
C LEU A 131 4.92 -2.66 2.95
N GLU A 132 6.14 -2.37 2.51
CA GLU A 132 7.24 -3.33 2.59
C GLU A 132 7.47 -3.81 4.03
N MET A 133 7.42 -2.90 5.01
CA MET A 133 7.53 -3.21 6.42
C MET A 133 6.38 -4.10 6.90
N THR A 134 5.14 -3.84 6.48
CA THR A 134 3.99 -4.69 6.82
C THR A 134 4.10 -6.10 6.25
N ILE A 135 4.58 -6.24 5.01
CA ILE A 135 4.77 -7.55 4.37
C ILE A 135 5.88 -8.32 5.10
N LYS A 136 7.04 -7.69 5.35
CA LYS A 136 8.18 -8.31 6.05
C LYS A 136 7.81 -8.79 7.46
N LYS A 137 6.90 -8.09 8.13
CA LYS A 137 6.42 -8.44 9.49
C LYS A 137 5.17 -9.32 9.50
N ASN A 138 4.68 -9.74 8.33
CA ASN A 138 3.44 -10.51 8.19
C ASN A 138 2.23 -9.86 8.90
N ILE A 139 2.09 -8.54 8.76
CA ILE A 139 0.96 -7.79 9.32
C ILE A 139 -0.23 -7.90 8.36
N HIS A 140 -1.31 -8.55 8.81
CA HIS A 140 -2.53 -8.77 8.04
C HIS A 140 -3.40 -7.51 7.99
N TYR A 141 -3.00 -6.54 7.17
CA TYR A 141 -3.71 -5.27 7.00
C TYR A 141 -4.66 -5.25 5.79
N ARG A 142 -4.28 -5.90 4.67
CA ARG A 142 -5.08 -5.98 3.44
C ARG A 142 -5.44 -7.43 3.13
N ASP A 143 -6.60 -7.63 2.51
CA ASP A 143 -7.06 -8.95 2.07
C ASP A 143 -6.36 -9.41 0.78
N HIS A 144 -5.76 -8.48 0.02
CA HIS A 144 -4.98 -8.79 -1.17
C HIS A 144 -3.50 -9.02 -0.84
N ALA A 145 -2.96 -10.16 -1.30
CA ALA A 145 -1.56 -10.53 -1.08
C ALA A 145 -0.62 -9.66 -1.94
N ALA A 146 0.14 -8.80 -1.29
CA ALA A 146 1.33 -8.17 -1.86
C ALA A 146 2.55 -9.11 -1.67
N ALA A 147 3.41 -9.18 -2.67
CA ALA A 147 4.68 -9.91 -2.65
C ALA A 147 5.86 -8.95 -2.72
N LEU A 148 6.98 -9.35 -2.12
CA LEU A 148 8.29 -8.68 -2.20
C LEU A 148 9.23 -9.44 -3.13
#